data_AF-A0A3A4PJP0-F1
#
_entry.id   AF-A0A3A4PJP0-F1
#
_cell.length_a   1.000
_cell.length_b   1.000
_cell.length_c   1.000
_cell.angle_alpha   90.00
_cell.angle_beta   90.00
_cell.angle_gamma   90.00
#
_symmetry.space_group_name_H-M   'P 1'
#
loop_
_entity.id
_entity.type
_entity.pdbx_description
1 polymer ?
#
loop_
_entity_poly.entity_id
_entity_poly.type
_entity_poly.pdbx_seq_one_letter_code
_entity_poly.pdbx_strand_id
1 'polypeptide(L)'
;MYWGLVLLASLGLVPSLLLPEWRHYQALCMADQIERAQIERLERELARQTRLLEAVRVDPAVVYRLAERDLGIQIEPGSYVSVAPIGPPADASPPLTPEPVKPPAWIAAFVSHLPDLDYDAVFCEPQPRRVMIVMSTAVLCVAFVLYGRRYRATPGPSRAGDVVA
;
A
#
# COMPACT_ATOMS: atom_id res chain seq x y z
N MET A 1 -34.38 15.48 14.98
CA MET A 1 -34.63 14.04 14.76
C MET A 1 -34.02 13.56 13.44
N TYR A 2 -34.45 14.04 12.26
CA TYR A 2 -33.87 13.66 10.95
C TYR A 2 -32.34 13.80 10.87
N TRP A 3 -31.82 15.00 11.22
CA TRP A 3 -30.38 15.26 11.23
C TRP A 3 -29.59 14.33 12.16
N GLY A 4 -30.18 13.89 13.27
CA GLY A 4 -29.54 12.96 14.18
C GLY A 4 -29.36 11.57 13.57
N LEU A 5 -30.34 11.09 12.82
CA LEU A 5 -30.25 9.81 12.10
C LEU A 5 -29.25 9.87 10.95
N VAL A 6 -29.20 10.99 10.22
CA VAL A 6 -28.22 11.19 9.14
C VAL A 6 -26.80 11.20 9.70
N LEU A 7 -26.57 11.93 10.82
CA LEU A 7 -25.26 11.96 11.46
C LEU A 7 -24.83 10.59 12.00
N LEU A 8 -25.75 9.85 12.61
CA LEU A 8 -25.47 8.50 13.12
C LEU A 8 -25.12 7.53 11.98
N ALA A 9 -25.86 7.59 10.86
CA ALA A 9 -25.57 6.78 9.68
C ALA A 9 -24.23 7.15 9.04
N SER A 10 -23.92 8.45 8.92
CA SER A 10 -22.63 8.89 8.38
C SER A 10 -21.46 8.50 9.28
N LEU A 11 -21.66 8.52 10.60
CA LEU A 11 -20.61 8.17 11.56
C LEU A 11 -20.19 6.70 11.45
N GLY A 12 -21.08 5.79 11.04
CA GLY A 12 -20.73 4.39 10.76
C GLY A 12 -20.26 4.15 9.32
N LEU A 13 -20.83 4.86 8.35
CA LEU A 13 -20.57 4.64 6.94
C LEU A 13 -19.22 5.23 6.48
N VAL A 14 -18.85 6.41 6.98
CA VAL A 14 -17.59 7.06 6.62
C VAL A 14 -16.37 6.22 7.04
N PRO A 15 -16.21 5.78 8.30
CA PRO A 15 -15.06 4.97 8.68
C PRO A 15 -15.06 3.59 8.01
N SER A 16 -16.22 2.97 7.77
CA SER A 16 -16.27 1.65 7.10
C SER A 16 -15.82 1.70 5.64
N LEU A 17 -15.96 2.83 4.94
CA LEU A 17 -15.42 3.04 3.60
C LEU A 17 -13.98 3.54 3.61
N LEU A 18 -13.64 4.41 4.57
CA LEU A 18 -12.33 5.08 4.60
C LEU A 18 -11.21 4.16 5.12
N LEU A 19 -11.48 3.34 6.14
CA LEU A 19 -10.50 2.42 6.74
C LEU A 19 -9.89 1.42 5.73
N PRO A 20 -10.66 0.70 4.89
CA PRO A 20 -10.08 -0.28 3.98
C PRO A 20 -9.20 0.38 2.90
N GLU A 21 -9.61 1.53 2.37
CA GLU A 21 -8.80 2.29 1.40
C GLU A 21 -7.51 2.81 2.04
N TRP A 22 -7.60 3.32 3.27
CA TRP A 22 -6.43 3.72 4.03
C TRP A 22 -5.45 2.57 4.25
N ARG A 23 -5.96 1.37 4.55
CA ARG A 23 -5.12 0.17 4.70
C ARG A 23 -4.47 -0.24 3.38
N HIS A 24 -5.20 -0.20 2.27
CA HIS A 24 -4.62 -0.47 0.95
C HIS A 24 -3.50 0.53 0.65
N TYR A 25 -3.74 1.81 0.92
CA TYR A 25 -2.73 2.86 0.78
C TYR A 25 -1.49 2.58 1.65
N GLN A 26 -1.68 2.20 2.91
CA GLN A 26 -0.56 1.82 3.78
C GLN A 26 0.21 0.62 3.25
N ALA A 27 -0.47 -0.42 2.76
CA ALA A 27 0.16 -1.60 2.18
C ALA A 27 0.98 -1.24 0.92
N LEU A 28 0.43 -0.38 0.06
CA LEU A 28 1.12 0.16 -1.11
C LEU A 28 2.37 0.97 -0.72
N CYS A 29 2.26 1.85 0.27
CA CYS A 29 3.41 2.60 0.77
C CYS A 29 4.50 1.68 1.34
N MET A 30 4.12 0.62 2.05
CA MET A 30 5.08 -0.37 2.58
C MET A 30 5.78 -1.14 1.47
N ALA A 31 5.04 -1.55 0.44
CA ALA A 31 5.62 -2.21 -0.73
C ALA A 31 6.63 -1.31 -1.44
N ASP A 32 6.28 -0.04 -1.68
CA ASP A 32 7.17 0.95 -2.30
C ASP A 32 8.45 1.17 -1.47
N GLN A 33 8.35 1.20 -0.13
CA GLN A 33 9.55 1.28 0.72
C GLN A 33 10.47 0.07 0.59
N ILE A 34 9.90 -1.15 0.53
CA ILE A 34 10.67 -2.38 0.36
C ILE A 34 11.37 -2.38 -1.00
N GLU A 35 10.65 -2.02 -2.07
CA GLU A 35 11.20 -1.95 -3.43
C GLU A 35 12.35 -0.93 -3.51
N ARG A 36 12.18 0.27 -2.94
CA ARG A 36 13.25 1.28 -2.88
C ARG A 36 14.48 0.79 -2.12
N ALA A 37 14.28 0.10 -1.00
CA ALA A 37 15.39 -0.46 -0.23
C ALA A 37 16.13 -1.57 -1.00
N GLN A 38 15.43 -2.34 -1.83
CA GLN A 38 16.04 -3.34 -2.71
C GLN A 38 16.85 -2.67 -3.83
N ILE A 39 16.30 -1.65 -4.47
CA ILE A 39 17.00 -0.88 -5.51
C ILE A 39 18.29 -0.29 -4.95
N GLU A 40 18.23 0.35 -3.78
CA GLU A 40 19.41 0.96 -3.16
C GLU A 40 20.49 -0.08 -2.83
N ARG A 41 20.10 -1.31 -2.44
CA ARG A 41 21.05 -2.41 -2.23
C ARG A 41 21.74 -2.82 -3.53
N LEU A 42 20.96 -3.03 -4.59
CA LEU A 42 21.48 -3.42 -5.91
C LEU A 42 22.40 -2.34 -6.49
N GLU A 43 22.08 -1.07 -6.31
CA GLU A 43 22.93 0.05 -6.73
C GLU A 43 24.28 0.05 -6.00
N ARG A 44 24.30 -0.23 -4.68
CA ARG A 44 25.55 -0.35 -3.92
C ARG A 44 26.39 -1.53 -4.38
N GLU A 45 25.76 -2.65 -4.72
CA GLU A 45 26.46 -3.82 -5.25
C GLU A 45 27.05 -3.55 -6.63
N LEU A 46 26.28 -2.95 -7.54
CA LEU A 46 26.78 -2.50 -8.84
C LEU A 46 27.94 -1.53 -8.66
N ALA A 47 27.83 -0.52 -7.80
CA ALA A 47 28.91 0.43 -7.54
C ALA A 47 30.19 -0.26 -7.06
N ARG A 48 30.09 -1.32 -6.24
CA ARG A 48 31.25 -2.12 -5.82
C ARG A 48 31.86 -2.88 -7.00
N GLN A 49 31.04 -3.54 -7.80
CA GLN A 49 31.50 -4.31 -8.96
C GLN A 49 32.15 -3.39 -10.01
N THR A 50 31.57 -2.23 -10.28
CA THR A 50 32.12 -1.25 -11.21
C THR A 50 33.49 -0.76 -10.75
N ARG A 51 33.69 -0.50 -9.45
CA ARG A 51 35.01 -0.14 -8.90
C ARG A 51 36.03 -1.25 -9.04
N LEU A 52 35.64 -2.50 -8.87
CA LEU A 52 36.53 -3.66 -9.06
C LEU A 52 36.92 -3.79 -10.54
N LEU A 53 35.95 -3.69 -11.44
CA LEU A 53 36.20 -3.71 -12.89
C LEU A 53 37.09 -2.56 -13.34
N GLU A 54 36.89 -1.36 -12.77
CA GLU A 54 37.71 -0.20 -13.08
C GLU A 54 39.14 -0.37 -12.56
N ALA A 55 39.34 -0.88 -11.34
CA ALA A 55 40.66 -1.21 -10.82
C ALA A 55 41.39 -2.25 -11.68
N VAL A 56 40.68 -3.29 -12.11
CA VAL A 56 41.18 -4.33 -13.02
C VAL A 56 41.55 -3.75 -14.39
N ARG A 57 40.75 -2.82 -14.91
CA ARG A 57 41.00 -2.19 -16.21
C ARG A 57 42.22 -1.27 -16.18
N VAL A 58 42.48 -0.61 -15.04
CA VAL A 58 43.63 0.27 -14.83
C VAL A 58 44.94 -0.52 -14.73
N ASP A 59 44.93 -1.72 -14.13
CA ASP A 59 46.12 -2.58 -14.01
C ASP A 59 45.91 -3.97 -14.66
N PRO A 60 46.10 -4.08 -15.99
CA PRO A 60 45.94 -5.35 -16.69
C PRO A 60 46.97 -6.41 -16.26
N ALA A 61 48.10 -6.03 -15.65
CA ALA A 61 49.11 -6.98 -15.19
C ALA A 61 48.62 -7.83 -14.00
N VAL A 62 47.69 -7.29 -13.20
CA VAL A 62 47.03 -8.02 -12.12
C VAL A 62 46.10 -9.10 -12.66
N VAL A 63 45.44 -8.88 -13.80
CA VAL A 63 44.60 -9.89 -14.48
C VAL A 63 45.44 -11.10 -14.89
N TYR A 64 46.62 -10.86 -15.47
CA TYR A 64 47.52 -11.96 -15.84
C TYR A 64 47.98 -12.76 -14.62
N ARG A 65 48.30 -12.10 -13.51
CA ARG A 65 48.70 -12.79 -12.25
C ARG A 65 47.54 -13.54 -11.59
N LEU A 66 46.32 -13.00 -11.63
CA LEU A 66 45.15 -13.68 -11.10
C LEU A 66 44.78 -14.88 -12.00
N ALA A 67 44.85 -14.73 -13.32
CA ALA A 67 44.61 -15.82 -14.27
C ALA A 67 45.63 -16.95 -14.08
N GLU A 68 46.90 -16.62 -13.89
CA GLU A 68 47.95 -17.61 -13.64
C GLU A 68 47.77 -18.31 -12.28
N ARG A 69 47.30 -17.59 -11.25
CA ARG A 69 47.11 -18.13 -9.89
C ARG A 69 45.83 -18.95 -9.69
N ASP A 70 44.68 -18.45 -10.16
CA ASP A 70 43.38 -19.08 -9.92
C ASP A 70 43.04 -20.14 -10.97
N LEU A 71 43.53 -20.00 -12.20
CA LEU A 71 43.28 -21.00 -13.25
C LEU A 71 44.46 -21.96 -13.45
N GLY A 72 45.66 -21.65 -12.95
CA GLY A 72 46.85 -22.50 -13.14
C GLY A 72 47.26 -22.65 -14.62
N ILE A 73 46.78 -21.75 -15.48
CA ILE A 73 46.98 -21.82 -16.92
C ILE A 73 48.24 -21.03 -17.26
N GLN A 74 49.28 -21.73 -17.70
CA GLN A 74 50.36 -21.13 -18.49
C GLN A 74 49.74 -20.77 -19.86
N ILE A 75 49.45 -19.49 -20.07
CA ILE A 75 48.82 -19.02 -21.30
C ILE A 75 49.86 -19.06 -22.42
N GLU A 76 49.93 -20.16 -23.17
CA GLU A 76 50.53 -20.15 -24.51
C GLU A 76 49.58 -19.39 -25.46
N PRO A 77 50.10 -18.47 -26.29
CA PRO A 77 49.28 -17.64 -27.17
C PRO A 77 48.55 -18.51 -28.22
N GLY A 78 47.26 -18.78 -28.01
CA GLY A 78 46.42 -19.51 -28.95
C GLY A 78 45.29 -20.39 -28.37
N SER A 79 45.14 -20.53 -27.05
CA SER A 79 44.11 -21.40 -26.46
C SER A 79 42.93 -20.63 -25.83
N TYR A 80 41.73 -21.20 -25.95
CA TYR A 80 40.48 -20.66 -25.40
C TYR A 80 40.18 -21.31 -24.04
N VAL A 81 39.80 -20.50 -23.05
CA VAL A 81 39.51 -20.93 -21.68
C VAL A 81 38.00 -20.92 -21.42
N SER A 82 37.46 -22.03 -20.91
CA SER A 82 36.05 -22.15 -20.54
C SER A 82 35.84 -21.69 -19.10
N VAL A 83 35.14 -20.58 -18.91
CA VAL A 83 34.79 -20.04 -17.58
C VAL A 83 33.58 -20.81 -17.03
N ALA A 84 33.73 -21.42 -15.85
CA ALA A 84 32.61 -22.07 -15.18
C ALA A 84 31.60 -21.03 -14.66
N PRO A 85 30.28 -21.30 -14.71
CA PRO A 85 29.26 -20.34 -14.31
C PRO A 85 29.32 -20.07 -12.80
N ILE A 86 29.37 -18.78 -12.45
CA ILE A 86 29.27 -18.27 -11.09
C ILE A 86 27.92 -18.70 -10.50
N GLY A 87 27.95 -19.52 -9.45
CA GLY A 87 26.76 -19.91 -8.70
C GLY A 87 26.11 -18.69 -8.00
N PRO A 88 24.79 -18.72 -7.76
CA PRO A 88 24.07 -17.58 -7.19
C PRO A 88 24.63 -17.23 -5.81
N PRO A 89 24.74 -15.93 -5.46
CA PRO A 89 25.17 -15.51 -4.14
C PRO A 89 24.21 -16.08 -3.08
N ALA A 90 24.75 -16.62 -2.00
CA ALA A 90 23.98 -17.08 -0.86
C ALA A 90 23.31 -15.88 -0.18
N ASP A 91 22.05 -15.62 -0.55
CA ASP A 91 21.19 -14.61 0.05
C ASP A 91 20.91 -14.93 1.52
N ALA A 92 21.74 -14.39 2.40
CA ALA A 92 21.42 -14.24 3.82
C ALA A 92 21.30 -12.75 4.16
N SER A 93 20.38 -12.07 3.47
CA SER A 93 19.95 -10.73 3.89
C SER A 93 19.00 -10.87 5.08
N PRO A 94 19.21 -10.16 6.21
CA PRO A 94 18.22 -10.12 7.27
C PRO A 94 16.93 -9.48 6.72
N PRO A 95 15.75 -9.95 7.17
CA PRO A 95 14.47 -9.39 6.73
C PRO A 95 14.47 -7.89 7.07
N LEU A 96 14.38 -7.04 6.05
CA LEU A 96 14.08 -5.62 6.23
C LEU A 96 12.67 -5.57 6.83
N THR A 97 12.56 -5.30 8.13
CA THR A 97 11.30 -4.90 8.73
C THR A 97 11.02 -3.48 8.27
N PRO A 98 10.03 -3.26 7.38
CA PRO A 98 9.68 -1.90 6.95
C PRO A 98 9.19 -1.11 8.17
N GLU A 99 9.61 0.15 8.27
CA GLU A 99 9.24 1.01 9.39
C GLU A 99 7.75 1.37 9.28
N PRO A 100 6.93 1.15 10.32
CA PRO A 100 5.50 1.44 10.28
C PRO A 100 5.25 2.92 9.94
N VAL A 101 4.63 3.15 8.77
CA VAL A 101 4.19 4.48 8.32
C VAL A 101 3.32 5.09 9.42
N LYS A 102 3.86 6.12 10.09
CA LYS A 102 3.15 6.81 11.18
C LYS A 102 1.87 7.43 10.62
N PRO A 103 0.69 7.08 11.16
CA PRO A 103 -0.55 7.72 10.72
C PRO A 103 -0.50 9.22 11.05
N PRO A 104 -1.21 10.06 10.27
CA PRO A 104 -1.40 11.47 10.59
C PRO A 104 -1.82 11.67 12.05
N ALA A 105 -1.27 12.68 12.73
CA ALA A 105 -1.40 12.86 14.19
C ALA A 105 -2.86 12.85 14.70
N TRP A 106 -3.80 13.36 13.91
CA TRP A 106 -5.22 13.37 14.25
C TRP A 106 -5.85 11.97 14.24
N ILE A 107 -5.39 11.06 13.36
CA ILE A 107 -5.82 9.66 13.32
C ILE A 107 -5.20 8.89 14.49
N ALA A 108 -3.91 9.12 14.78
CA ALA A 108 -3.22 8.49 15.90
C ALA A 108 -3.89 8.82 17.25
N ALA A 109 -4.31 10.08 17.44
CA ALA A 109 -5.03 10.53 18.63
C ALA A 109 -6.44 9.93 18.73
N PHE A 110 -7.09 9.68 17.59
CA PHE A 110 -8.40 9.02 17.57
C PHE A 110 -8.28 7.54 17.91
N VAL A 111 -7.33 6.84 17.28
CA VAL A 111 -7.07 5.40 17.46
C VAL A 111 -6.65 5.10 18.91
N SER A 112 -5.85 5.96 19.55
CA SER A 112 -5.47 5.78 20.96
C SER A 112 -6.62 5.94 21.96
N HIS A 113 -7.75 6.54 21.55
CA HIS A 113 -8.96 6.69 22.35
C HIS A 113 -9.99 5.59 22.09
N LEU A 114 -9.79 4.74 21.08
CA LEU A 114 -10.69 3.61 20.82
C LEU A 114 -10.32 2.43 21.73
N PRO A 115 -11.29 1.77 22.37
CA PRO A 115 -11.05 0.57 23.18
C PRO A 115 -10.41 -0.52 22.30
N ASP A 116 -9.58 -1.38 22.90
CA ASP A 116 -8.70 -2.41 22.32
C ASP A 116 -9.46 -3.56 21.57
N LEU A 117 -10.51 -3.22 20.83
CA LEU A 117 -11.18 -4.12 19.92
C LEU A 117 -10.32 -4.29 18.67
N ASP A 118 -10.24 -5.51 18.15
CA ASP A 118 -9.68 -5.82 16.84
C ASP A 118 -10.56 -5.21 15.72
N TYR A 119 -10.46 -3.90 15.52
CA TYR A 119 -11.13 -3.19 14.42
C TYR A 119 -10.72 -3.75 13.07
N ASP A 120 -9.50 -4.27 12.96
CA ASP A 120 -9.01 -4.93 11.76
C ASP A 120 -9.81 -6.19 11.42
N ALA A 121 -10.13 -7.03 12.41
CA ALA A 121 -10.96 -8.21 12.19
C ALA A 121 -12.39 -7.83 11.79
N VAL A 122 -12.94 -6.77 12.39
CA VAL A 122 -14.34 -6.36 12.14
C VAL A 122 -14.51 -5.65 10.80
N PHE A 123 -13.57 -4.78 10.40
CA PHE A 123 -13.73 -3.91 9.24
C PHE A 123 -12.91 -4.33 8.01
N CYS A 124 -11.76 -5.00 8.20
CA CYS A 124 -10.90 -5.41 7.07
C CYS A 124 -11.24 -6.81 6.54
N GLU A 125 -11.82 -7.68 7.36
CA GLU A 125 -12.14 -9.05 6.95
C GLU A 125 -13.38 -9.09 6.02
N PRO A 126 -13.36 -9.85 4.91
CA PRO A 126 -14.34 -9.70 3.83
C PRO A 126 -15.76 -10.11 4.21
N GLN A 127 -15.93 -10.99 5.20
CA GLN A 127 -17.25 -11.40 5.70
C GLN A 127 -17.92 -10.32 6.57
N PRO A 128 -17.33 -9.89 7.70
CA PRO A 128 -17.95 -8.88 8.56
C PRO A 128 -18.09 -7.53 7.86
N ARG A 129 -17.15 -7.17 6.96
CA ARG A 129 -17.25 -5.96 6.13
C ARG A 129 -18.52 -5.93 5.27
N ARG A 130 -18.84 -7.02 4.58
CA ARG A 130 -20.06 -7.08 3.74
C ARG A 130 -21.32 -6.92 4.59
N VAL A 131 -21.35 -7.55 5.76
CA VAL A 131 -22.49 -7.46 6.68
C VAL A 131 -22.66 -6.03 7.18
N MET A 132 -21.58 -5.36 7.59
CA MET A 132 -21.57 -3.95 7.99
C MET A 132 -22.09 -3.04 6.87
N ILE A 133 -21.56 -3.17 5.65
CA ILE A 133 -21.97 -2.36 4.50
C ILE A 133 -23.46 -2.55 4.21
N VAL A 134 -23.95 -3.79 4.19
CA VAL A 134 -25.36 -4.12 3.93
C VAL A 134 -26.26 -3.58 5.06
N MET A 135 -25.87 -3.72 6.32
CA MET A 135 -26.61 -3.18 7.45
C MET A 135 -26.70 -1.65 7.40
N SER A 136 -25.57 -0.96 7.17
CA SER A 136 -25.55 0.50 7.07
C SER A 136 -26.34 1.02 5.88
N THR A 137 -26.25 0.38 4.71
CA THR A 137 -27.05 0.76 3.53
C THR A 137 -28.53 0.47 3.73
N ALA A 138 -28.90 -0.65 4.37
CA ALA A 138 -30.28 -0.96 4.71
C ALA A 138 -30.88 0.10 5.65
N VAL A 139 -30.15 0.53 6.68
CA VAL A 139 -30.58 1.61 7.60
C VAL A 139 -30.76 2.92 6.83
N LEU A 140 -29.83 3.25 5.93
CA LEU A 140 -29.89 4.47 5.11
C LEU A 140 -31.09 4.44 4.15
N CYS A 141 -31.35 3.31 3.50
CA CYS A 141 -32.53 3.10 2.65
C CYS A 141 -33.82 3.23 3.45
N VAL A 142 -33.92 2.60 4.62
CA VAL A 142 -35.09 2.70 5.50
C VAL A 142 -35.32 4.15 5.91
N ALA A 143 -34.28 4.86 6.35
CA ALA A 143 -34.37 6.28 6.69
C ALA A 143 -34.85 7.12 5.49
N PHE A 144 -34.29 6.86 4.30
CA PHE A 144 -34.68 7.57 3.09
C PHE A 144 -36.14 7.31 2.69
N VAL A 145 -36.63 6.08 2.80
CA VAL A 145 -38.03 5.73 2.51
C VAL A 145 -38.99 6.37 3.52
N LEU A 146 -38.63 6.35 4.81
CA LEU A 146 -39.46 6.88 5.89
C LEU A 146 -39.60 8.40 5.82
N TYR A 147 -38.51 9.10 5.49
CA TYR A 147 -38.49 10.56 5.41
C TYR A 147 -38.80 11.11 4.01
N GLY A 148 -38.42 10.43 2.94
CA GLY A 148 -38.72 10.82 1.56
C GLY A 148 -40.21 10.84 1.24
N ARG A 149 -41.02 9.99 1.90
CA ARG A 149 -42.49 10.04 1.78
C ARG A 149 -43.10 11.31 2.39
N ARG A 150 -42.46 11.92 3.40
CA ARG A 150 -42.97 13.14 4.05
C ARG A 150 -42.76 14.40 3.21
N TYR A 151 -41.74 14.42 2.34
CA TYR A 151 -41.47 15.56 1.46
C TYR A 151 -42.39 15.63 0.22
N ARG A 152 -43.14 14.58 -0.10
CA ARG A 152 -44.14 14.62 -1.20
C ARG A 152 -45.49 15.23 -0.82
N ALA A 153 -45.70 15.57 0.46
CA ALA A 153 -46.97 16.10 0.94
C ALA A 153 -46.98 17.64 1.06
N THR A 154 -46.40 18.34 0.08
CA THR A 154 -46.72 19.75 -0.11
C THR A 154 -47.77 19.83 -1.22
N PRO A 155 -49.07 19.84 -0.90
CA PRO A 155 -50.09 20.15 -1.89
C PRO A 155 -49.81 21.58 -2.37
N GLY A 156 -49.48 21.72 -3.66
CA GLY A 156 -49.31 23.02 -4.28
C GLY A 156 -50.55 23.89 -4.03
N PRO A 157 -50.39 25.22 -3.85
CA PRO A 157 -51.52 26.11 -3.61
C PRO A 157 -52.53 25.99 -4.74
N SER A 158 -53.64 25.31 -4.46
CA SER A 158 -54.78 25.20 -5.36
C SER A 158 -55.47 26.55 -5.41
N ARG A 159 -55.33 27.22 -6.56
CA ARG A 159 -56.17 28.29 -7.13
C ARG A 159 -56.45 29.54 -6.28
N ALA A 160 -56.08 30.68 -6.86
CA ALA A 160 -56.90 31.88 -6.83
C ALA A 160 -56.85 32.55 -8.21
N GLY A 161 -57.33 31.82 -9.23
CA GLY A 161 -57.90 32.45 -10.42
C GLY A 161 -59.41 32.37 -10.22
N ASP A 162 -60.01 33.46 -9.74
CA ASP A 162 -61.44 33.80 -9.86
C ASP A 162 -61.70 35.15 -9.14
N VAL A 163 -61.45 36.26 -9.85
CA VAL A 163 -62.17 37.53 -9.70
C VAL A 163 -62.23 38.14 -11.11
N VAL A 164 -63.23 37.74 -11.90
CA VAL A 164 -64.45 38.50 -12.26
C VAL A 164 -64.17 39.74 -13.10
N ALA A 165 -64.82 39.74 -14.27
CA ALA A 165 -64.85 40.76 -15.32
C ALA A 165 -65.47 42.09 -14.88
#